data_AF-A0A1J5PCK3-F1
#
_entry.id   AF-A0A1J5PCK3-F1
#
_cell.length_a   1.000
_cell.length_b   1.000
_cell.length_c   1.000
_cell.angle_alpha   90.00
_cell.angle_beta   90.00
_cell.angle_gamma   90.00
#
_symmetry.space_group_name_H-M   'P 1'
#
loop_
_entity.id
_entity.type
_entity.pdbx_description
1 polymer ?
#
loop_
_entity_poly.entity_id
_entity_poly.type
_entity_poly.pdbx_seq_one_letter_code
_entity_poly.pdbx_strand_id
1 'polypeptide(L)'
;MTITDVRITGDLQHASIFYTVLGGEDERSASAAALESAKGLIRSAVGKEIGVRLTPSLAFVPDAIFETAAHLESVLAEAAARDQQIAKASAGASYAGGMDPYKAPRVKDAQEEE
;
A
#
# COMPACT_ATOMS: atom_id res chain seq x y z
N MET A 1 4.85 -18.53 -11.70
CA MET A 1 3.59 -17.78 -11.89
C MET A 1 2.52 -18.42 -11.03
N THR A 2 1.75 -17.61 -10.30
CA THR A 2 0.68 -18.06 -9.40
C THR A 2 -0.56 -17.21 -9.64
N ILE A 3 -1.75 -17.81 -9.69
CA ILE A 3 -3.03 -17.08 -9.74
C ILE A 3 -3.45 -16.73 -8.32
N THR A 4 -3.77 -15.47 -8.05
CA THR A 4 -4.11 -14.98 -6.71
C THR A 4 -5.60 -14.78 -6.51
N ASP A 5 -6.31 -14.26 -7.52
CA ASP A 5 -7.74 -14.00 -7.47
C ASP A 5 -8.37 -14.09 -8.87
N VAL A 6 -9.68 -14.35 -8.94
CA VAL A 6 -10.47 -14.31 -10.17
C VAL A 6 -11.79 -13.62 -9.91
N ARG A 7 -12.07 -12.56 -10.68
CA ARG A 7 -13.31 -11.80 -10.59
C ARG A 7 -14.13 -11.96 -11.86
N ILE A 8 -15.39 -12.33 -11.70
CA ILE A 8 -16.31 -12.56 -12.82
C ILE A 8 -17.43 -11.53 -12.75
N THR A 9 -17.84 -11.00 -13.89
CA THR A 9 -19.00 -10.10 -13.98
C THR A 9 -20.30 -10.83 -13.65
N GLY A 10 -21.32 -10.12 -13.17
CA GLY A 10 -22.59 -10.75 -12.76
C GLY A 10 -23.35 -11.44 -13.90
N ASP A 11 -23.05 -11.08 -15.15
CA ASP A 11 -23.57 -11.71 -16.36
C ASP A 11 -22.69 -12.87 -16.89
N LEU A 12 -21.60 -13.21 -16.18
CA LEU A 12 -20.64 -14.28 -16.49
C LEU A 12 -19.94 -14.15 -17.85
N GLN A 13 -19.95 -12.98 -18.48
CA GLN A 13 -19.35 -12.78 -19.80
C GLN A 13 -17.85 -12.44 -19.73
N HIS A 14 -17.40 -11.87 -18.62
CA HIS A 14 -16.01 -11.44 -18.45
C HIS A 14 -15.42 -11.96 -17.14
N ALA A 15 -14.18 -12.43 -17.20
CA ALA A 15 -13.40 -12.87 -16.05
C ALA A 15 -12.04 -12.19 -16.04
N SER A 16 -11.75 -11.45 -14.98
CA SER A 16 -10.44 -10.87 -14.69
C SER A 16 -9.66 -11.80 -13.77
N ILE A 17 -8.52 -12.29 -14.25
CA ILE A 17 -7.64 -13.23 -13.55
C ILE A 17 -6.42 -12.46 -13.07
N PHE A 18 -6.24 -12.40 -11.76
CA PHE A 18 -5.10 -11.76 -11.11
C PHE A 18 -3.99 -12.78 -10.89
N TYR A 19 -2.75 -12.43 -11.24
CA TYR A 19 -1.61 -13.33 -11.12
C TYR A 19 -0.35 -12.60 -10.65
N THR A 20 0.51 -13.34 -9.98
CA THR A 20 1.85 -12.90 -9.58
C THR A 20 2.93 -13.75 -10.24
N VAL A 21 4.05 -13.12 -10.57
CA VAL A 21 5.24 -13.77 -11.11
C VAL A 21 6.38 -13.49 -10.16
N LEU A 22 6.97 -14.55 -9.60
CA LEU A 22 8.22 -14.47 -8.88
C LEU A 22 9.33 -14.24 -9.90
N GLY A 23 9.96 -13.07 -9.88
CA GLY A 23 10.97 -12.66 -10.83
C GLY A 23 11.08 -11.14 -10.95
N GLY A 24 11.96 -10.67 -11.84
CA GLY A 24 12.08 -9.27 -12.21
C GLY A 24 11.10 -8.86 -13.28
N GLU A 25 11.30 -7.66 -13.82
CA GLU A 25 10.40 -7.05 -14.80
C GLU A 25 10.39 -7.81 -16.14
N ASP A 26 11.53 -8.36 -16.54
CA ASP A 26 11.66 -9.16 -17.77
C ASP A 26 10.81 -10.44 -17.70
N GLU A 27 10.84 -11.15 -16.56
CA GLU A 27 10.02 -12.34 -16.36
C GLU A 27 8.52 -12.03 -16.31
N ARG A 28 8.15 -10.87 -15.75
CA ARG A 28 6.75 -10.40 -15.74
C ARG A 28 6.26 -10.12 -17.15
N SER A 29 7.04 -9.39 -17.94
CA SER A 29 6.72 -9.07 -19.33
C SER A 29 6.62 -10.34 -20.20
N ALA A 30 7.59 -11.25 -20.07
CA ALA A 30 7.56 -12.54 -20.76
C ALA A 30 6.33 -13.38 -20.37
N SER A 31 5.98 -13.41 -19.08
CA SER A 31 4.79 -14.11 -18.59
C SER A 31 3.49 -13.48 -19.11
N ALA A 32 3.41 -12.16 -19.17
CA ALA A 32 2.26 -11.45 -19.71
C ALA A 32 2.04 -11.79 -21.20
N ALA A 33 3.11 -11.76 -22.00
CA ALA A 33 3.07 -12.15 -23.40
C ALA A 33 2.67 -13.63 -23.59
N ALA A 34 3.20 -14.52 -22.75
CA ALA A 34 2.83 -15.94 -22.76
C ALA A 34 1.34 -16.15 -22.45
N LEU A 35 0.80 -15.47 -21.44
CA LEU A 35 -0.62 -15.56 -21.07
C LEU A 35 -1.54 -15.02 -22.17
N GLU A 36 -1.20 -13.88 -22.78
CA GLU A 36 -2.02 -13.31 -23.85
C GLU A 36 -2.01 -14.20 -25.10
N SER A 37 -0.86 -14.78 -25.46
CA SER A 37 -0.79 -15.73 -26.57
C SER A 37 -1.54 -17.05 -26.29
N ALA A 38 -1.54 -17.52 -25.05
CA ALA A 38 -2.22 -18.75 -24.63
C ALA A 38 -3.71 -18.56 -24.31
N LYS A 39 -4.22 -17.32 -24.31
CA LYS A 39 -5.58 -16.95 -23.88
C LYS A 39 -6.69 -17.77 -24.52
N GLY A 40 -6.61 -18.02 -25.84
CA GLY A 40 -7.60 -18.83 -26.55
C GLY A 40 -7.60 -20.30 -26.12
N LEU A 41 -6.40 -20.86 -25.88
CA LEU A 41 -6.21 -22.23 -25.42
C LEU A 41 -6.73 -22.38 -23.98
N ILE A 42 -6.35 -21.46 -23.09
CA ILE A 42 -6.80 -21.43 -21.69
C ILE A 42 -8.32 -21.31 -21.63
N ARG A 43 -8.92 -20.37 -22.39
CA ARG A 43 -10.38 -20.22 -22.45
C ARG A 43 -11.06 -21.50 -22.93
N SER A 44 -10.49 -22.18 -23.91
CA SER A 44 -11.05 -23.45 -24.42
C SER A 44 -10.96 -24.58 -23.39
N ALA A 45 -9.85 -24.69 -22.67
CA ALA A 45 -9.68 -25.67 -21.59
C ALA A 45 -10.65 -25.42 -20.44
N VAL A 46 -10.77 -24.16 -20.01
CA VAL A 46 -11.72 -23.73 -18.99
C VAL A 46 -13.15 -24.10 -19.41
N GLY A 47 -13.57 -23.75 -20.63
CA GLY A 47 -14.91 -24.08 -21.13
C GLY A 47 -15.24 -25.58 -21.11
N LYS A 48 -14.24 -26.44 -21.39
CA LYS A 48 -14.40 -27.90 -21.34
C LYS A 48 -14.61 -28.41 -19.91
N GLU A 49 -13.91 -27.83 -18.94
CA GLU A 49 -13.91 -28.31 -17.56
C GLU A 49 -15.16 -27.89 -16.78
N ILE A 50 -15.58 -26.62 -16.88
CA ILE A 50 -16.74 -26.10 -16.13
C ILE A 50 -18.09 -26.39 -16.81
N GLY A 51 -18.11 -26.89 -18.04
CA GLY A 51 -19.34 -27.27 -18.74
C GLY A 51 -20.31 -26.10 -18.99
N VAL A 52 -19.82 -24.86 -19.01
CA VAL A 52 -20.64 -23.66 -19.23
C VAL A 52 -21.03 -23.51 -20.70
N ARG A 53 -22.26 -23.08 -20.96
CA ARG A 53 -22.74 -22.83 -22.33
C ARG A 53 -21.96 -21.72 -23.04
N LEU A 54 -21.54 -20.71 -22.30
CA LEU A 54 -20.72 -19.61 -22.79
C LEU A 54 -19.52 -19.43 -21.86
N THR A 55 -18.31 -19.66 -22.37
CA THR A 55 -17.10 -19.38 -21.60
C THR A 55 -16.82 -17.88 -21.58
N PRO A 56 -16.59 -17.26 -20.40
CA PRO A 56 -16.25 -15.85 -20.32
C PRO A 56 -15.00 -15.50 -21.13
N SER A 57 -14.90 -14.23 -21.50
CA SER A 57 -13.65 -13.65 -21.99
C SER A 57 -12.68 -13.49 -20.82
N LEU A 58 -11.45 -13.97 -20.98
CA LEU A 58 -10.43 -13.93 -19.93
C LEU A 58 -9.54 -12.70 -20.09
N ALA A 59 -9.32 -11.93 -19.03
CA ALA A 59 -8.36 -10.83 -18.99
C ALA A 59 -7.33 -11.11 -17.88
N PHE A 60 -6.05 -11.09 -18.21
CA PHE A 60 -4.97 -11.32 -17.25
C PHE A 60 -4.47 -10.00 -16.71
N VAL A 61 -4.39 -9.88 -15.39
CA VAL A 61 -3.98 -8.66 -14.69
C VAL A 61 -2.85 -9.00 -13.71
N PRO A 62 -1.68 -8.34 -13.80
CA PRO A 62 -0.62 -8.54 -12.83
C PRO A 62 -1.05 -7.99 -11.46
N ASP A 63 -0.76 -8.75 -10.43
CA ASP A 63 -1.05 -8.41 -9.05
C ASP A 63 0.07 -7.52 -8.46
N ALA A 64 -0.28 -6.31 -8.03
CA ALA A 64 0.67 -5.31 -7.51
C ALA A 64 0.97 -5.46 -6.00
N ILE A 65 0.37 -6.44 -5.33
CA ILE A 65 0.39 -6.52 -3.86
C ILE A 65 1.82 -6.71 -3.30
N PHE A 66 2.71 -7.41 -4.01
CA PHE A 66 4.06 -7.70 -3.50
C PHE A 66 5.03 -6.52 -3.57
N GLU A 67 4.96 -5.67 -4.60
CA GLU A 67 5.85 -4.49 -4.68
C GLU A 67 5.55 -3.47 -3.58
N THR A 68 4.28 -3.35 -3.21
CA THR A 68 3.85 -2.38 -2.21
C THR A 68 4.37 -2.75 -0.81
N ALA A 69 4.47 -4.04 -0.49
CA ALA A 69 4.90 -4.50 0.83
C ALA A 69 6.35 -4.11 1.16
N ALA A 70 7.28 -4.35 0.24
CA ALA A 70 8.69 -4.00 0.43
C ALA A 70 8.89 -2.48 0.58
N HIS A 71 8.15 -1.69 -0.22
CA HIS A 71 8.18 -0.24 -0.10
C HIS A 71 7.60 0.24 1.23
N LEU A 72 6.45 -0.31 1.66
CA LEU A 72 5.84 0.01 2.95
C LEU A 72 6.79 -0.29 4.11
N GLU A 73 7.45 -1.44 4.08
CA GLU A 73 8.40 -1.85 5.12
C GLU A 73 9.61 -0.91 5.18
N SER A 74 10.09 -0.44 4.03
CA SER A 74 11.16 0.57 3.98
C SER A 74 10.76 1.91 4.60
N VAL A 75 9.53 2.37 4.33
CA VAL A 75 9.00 3.64 4.89
C VAL A 75 8.74 3.52 6.38
N LEU A 76 8.22 2.38 6.85
CA LEU A 76 8.03 2.12 8.28
C LEU A 76 9.36 2.07 9.04
N ALA A 77 10.38 1.43 8.46
CA ALA A 77 11.72 1.39 9.04
C ALA A 77 12.34 2.80 9.15
N GLU A 78 12.17 3.64 8.12
CA GLU A 78 12.64 5.02 8.14
C GLU A 78 11.92 5.86 9.21
N ALA A 79 10.60 5.74 9.32
CA ALA A 79 9.81 6.42 10.34
C ALA A 79 10.26 6.03 11.76
N ALA A 80 10.42 4.72 12.02
CA ALA A 80 10.91 4.22 13.30
C ALA A 80 12.31 4.75 13.66
N ALA A 81 13.21 4.86 12.67
CA ALA A 81 14.53 5.43 12.88
C ALA A 81 14.48 6.91 13.27
N ARG A 82 13.61 7.71 12.63
CA ARG A 82 13.41 9.12 12.97
C ARG A 82 12.80 9.29 14.36
N ASP A 83 11.82 8.48 14.72
CA ASP A 83 11.21 8.53 16.06
C ASP A 83 12.23 8.22 17.16
N GLN A 84 13.11 7.24 16.93
CA GLN A 84 14.22 6.96 17.85
C GLN A 84 15.19 8.13 17.98
N GLN A 85 15.47 8.86 16.89
CA GLN A 85 16.32 10.05 16.93
C GLN A 85 15.68 11.17 17.74
N ILE A 86 14.38 11.41 17.55
CA ILE A 86 13.62 12.42 18.30
C ILE A 86 13.57 12.05 19.78
N ALA A 87 13.31 10.78 20.12
CA ALA A 87 13.29 10.31 21.51
C ALA A 87 14.66 10.46 22.20
N LYS A 88 15.76 10.19 21.49
CA LYS A 88 17.12 10.42 22.01
C LYS A 88 17.40 11.92 22.21
N ALA A 89 16.96 12.77 21.28
CA ALA A 89 17.15 14.21 21.37
C ALA A 89 16.31 14.84 22.50
N SER A 90 15.12 14.30 22.79
CA SER A 90 14.25 14.82 23.84
C SER A 90 14.59 14.32 25.25
N ALA A 91 15.26 13.17 25.38
CA ALA A 91 15.62 12.58 26.68
C ALA A 91 16.51 13.48 27.58
N GLY A 92 17.22 14.45 26.99
CA GLY A 92 18.03 15.43 27.71
C GLY A 92 17.57 16.89 27.53
N ALA A 93 16.43 17.12 26.86
CA ALA A 93 15.98 18.47 26.54
C ALA A 93 15.19 19.08 27.72
N SER A 94 15.59 20.28 28.14
CA SER A 94 14.76 21.10 29.03
C SER A 94 13.65 21.77 28.23
N TYR A 95 12.44 21.80 28.78
CA TYR A 95 11.33 22.53 28.19
C TYR A 95 11.70 24.02 28.02
N ALA A 96 11.34 24.61 26.88
CA ALA A 96 11.69 26.01 26.55
C ALA A 96 10.93 27.03 27.41
N GLY A 97 9.84 26.62 28.06
CA GLY A 97 9.12 27.43 29.04
C GLY A 97 9.69 27.27 30.45
N GLY A 98 9.77 28.38 31.19
CA GLY A 98 10.01 28.34 32.63
C GLY A 98 8.85 27.67 33.38
N MET A 99 9.03 27.46 34.69
CA MET A 99 8.06 26.74 35.53
C MET A 99 6.68 27.44 35.66
N ASP A 100 6.60 28.73 35.32
CA ASP A 100 5.35 29.47 35.23
C ASP A 100 5.09 29.95 33.79
N PRO A 101 4.09 29.38 33.09
CA PRO A 101 3.72 29.78 31.74
C PRO A 101 2.85 31.04 31.68
N TYR A 102 2.44 31.60 32.83
CA TYR A 102 1.53 32.74 32.88
C TYR A 102 2.25 34.08 32.94
N LYS A 103 1.69 35.06 32.23
CA LYS A 103 2.17 36.43 32.28
C LYS A 103 1.78 37.05 33.61
N ALA A 104 2.77 37.49 34.39
CA ALA A 104 2.52 38.16 35.66
C ALA A 104 1.56 39.36 35.49
N PRO A 105 0.61 39.55 36.41
CA PRO A 105 -0.33 40.67 36.35
C PRO A 105 0.43 42.00 36.43
N ARG A 106 0.00 42.98 35.64
CA ARG A 106 0.57 44.33 35.66
C ARG A 106 0.29 44.95 37.03
N VAL A 107 1.35 45.21 37.81
CA VAL A 107 1.27 46.07 38.99
C VAL A 107 0.90 47.47 38.49
N LYS A 108 -0.29 47.95 38.83
CA LYS A 108 -0.58 49.39 38.73
C LYS A 108 0.07 50.01 39.94
N ASP A 109 1.06 50.86 39.73
CA ASP A 109 1.58 51.73 40.79
C ASP A 109 0.39 52.53 41.32
N ALA A 110 -0.02 52.20 42.54
CA ALA A 110 -0.94 53.03 43.29
C ALA A 110 -0.20 54.33 43.61
N GLN A 111 -0.44 55.34 42.79
CA GLN A 111 -0.33 56.71 43.25
C GLN A 111 -1.34 56.87 44.38
N GLU A 112 -0.87 57.16 45.60
CA GLU A 112 -1.57 58.01 46.56
C GLU A 112 -0.62 58.40 47.71
N GLU A 113 -0.42 59.72 47.81
CA GLU A 113 -0.24 60.54 49.02
C GLU A 113 1.11 60.40 49.76
N GLU A 114 1.91 61.45 49.94
CA GLU A 114 1.62 62.81 50.46
C GLU A 114 2.54 63.89 49.87
#